data_AF-A0A519END7-F1
#
_entry.id   AF-A0A519END7-F1
#
_cell.length_a   1.000
_cell.length_b   1.000
_cell.length_c   1.000
_cell.angle_alpha   90.00
_cell.angle_beta   90.00
_cell.angle_gamma   90.00
#
_symmetry.space_group_name_H-M   'P 1'
#
loop_
_entity.id
_entity.type
_entity.pdbx_description
1 polymer ?
#
loop_
_entity_poly.entity_id
_entity_poly.type
_entity_poly.pdbx_seq_one_letter_code
_entity_poly.pdbx_strand_id
1 'polypeptide(L)'
;TGEMVDRVKAACDARTDSDLVIIARTDVLAIEGMAAVFERGHRYREAGADLVFVDAPVGVTQMHEVARGLAGIPLFANIAASGKTPDIPADELARMGFKIAIYANFAILSAIPAIRAMLAELCEYGNLARIAPQLATADHLARIAGADAHHALAARYGVDPDTALTE
;
A
#
# COMPACT_ATOMS: atom_id res chain seq x y z
N THR A 1 22.66 -2.33 13.45
CA THR A 1 22.70 -1.69 12.11
C THR A 1 23.49 -2.46 11.06
N GLY A 2 24.68 -3.02 11.37
CA GLY A 2 25.54 -3.69 10.36
C GLY A 2 24.85 -4.79 9.54
N GLU A 3 24.17 -5.74 10.21
CA GLU A 3 23.48 -6.84 9.52
C GLU A 3 22.45 -6.35 8.48
N MET A 4 21.66 -5.32 8.80
CA MET A 4 20.67 -4.78 7.86
C MET A 4 21.33 -4.05 6.67
N VAL A 5 22.47 -3.41 6.89
CA VAL A 5 23.26 -2.82 5.78
C VAL A 5 23.73 -3.90 4.81
N ASP A 6 24.18 -5.04 5.31
CA ASP A 6 24.61 -6.16 4.46
C ASP A 6 23.44 -6.77 3.69
N ARG A 7 22.24 -6.83 4.29
CA ARG A 7 21.00 -7.23 3.60
C ARG A 7 20.63 -6.26 2.48
N VAL A 8 20.76 -4.95 2.70
CA VAL A 8 20.50 -3.94 1.65
C VAL A 8 21.48 -4.11 0.49
N LYS A 9 22.78 -4.24 0.78
CA LYS A 9 23.80 -4.47 -0.27
C LYS A 9 23.52 -5.73 -1.06
N ALA A 10 23.22 -6.83 -0.38
CA ALA A 10 22.88 -8.09 -1.04
C ALA A 10 21.64 -7.97 -1.95
N ALA A 11 20.62 -7.22 -1.51
CA ALA A 11 19.45 -6.94 -2.34
C ALA A 11 19.81 -6.09 -3.58
N CYS A 12 20.68 -5.09 -3.41
CA CYS A 12 21.17 -4.26 -4.51
C CYS A 12 22.01 -5.07 -5.51
N ASP A 13 22.90 -5.95 -5.03
CA ASP A 13 23.73 -6.82 -5.86
C ASP A 13 22.89 -7.84 -6.65
N ALA A 14 21.79 -8.32 -6.07
CA ALA A 14 20.87 -9.26 -6.70
C ALA A 14 19.89 -8.59 -7.68
N ARG A 15 19.83 -7.26 -7.73
CA ARG A 15 18.88 -6.53 -8.58
C ARG A 15 19.26 -6.68 -10.06
N THR A 16 18.40 -7.39 -10.80
CA THR A 16 18.54 -7.60 -12.25
C THR A 16 17.70 -6.65 -13.09
N ASP A 17 16.61 -6.13 -12.52
CA ASP A 17 15.73 -5.14 -13.14
C ASP A 17 16.00 -3.76 -12.53
N SER A 18 16.33 -2.78 -13.36
CA SER A 18 16.57 -1.40 -12.91
C SER A 18 15.32 -0.72 -12.37
N ASP A 19 14.13 -1.20 -12.72
CA ASP A 19 12.86 -0.66 -12.26
C ASP A 19 12.44 -1.23 -10.89
N LEU A 20 13.16 -2.24 -10.39
CA LEU A 20 12.94 -2.78 -9.05
C LEU A 20 13.46 -1.81 -7.97
N VAL A 21 12.53 -1.31 -7.16
CA VAL A 21 12.78 -0.36 -6.06
C VAL A 21 13.11 -1.11 -4.76
N ILE A 22 14.23 -0.77 -4.13
CA ILE A 22 14.67 -1.32 -2.86
C ILE A 22 14.35 -0.33 -1.73
N ILE A 23 13.46 -0.73 -0.82
CA ILE A 23 13.00 0.09 0.30
C ILE A 23 13.54 -0.49 1.61
N ALA A 24 14.39 0.25 2.30
CA ALA A 24 14.96 -0.18 3.58
C ALA A 24 14.08 0.25 4.74
N ARG A 25 13.51 -0.72 5.47
CA ARG A 25 12.64 -0.50 6.63
C ARG A 25 13.43 -0.51 7.94
N THR A 26 13.07 0.38 8.86
CA THR A 26 13.51 0.35 10.27
C THR A 26 12.35 0.55 11.23
N ASP A 27 12.26 -0.33 12.22
CA ASP A 27 11.27 -0.26 13.32
C ASP A 27 11.90 0.28 14.61
N VAL A 28 13.09 0.87 14.51
CA VAL A 28 13.89 1.22 15.69
C VAL A 28 13.34 2.40 16.46
N LEU A 29 12.44 3.20 15.86
CA LEU A 29 11.94 4.44 16.45
C LEU A 29 11.32 4.21 17.83
N ALA A 30 10.52 3.15 17.98
CA ALA A 30 9.86 2.85 19.24
C ALA A 30 10.79 2.26 20.32
N ILE A 31 12.02 1.87 19.96
CA ILE A 31 12.95 1.11 20.81
C ILE A 31 14.15 1.98 21.20
N GLU A 32 14.87 2.51 20.20
CA GLU A 32 16.13 3.26 20.37
C GLU A 32 15.96 4.76 20.07
N GLY A 33 14.78 5.19 19.61
CA GLY A 33 14.45 6.58 19.38
C GLY A 33 14.98 7.17 18.06
N MET A 34 14.81 8.49 17.92
CA MET A 34 14.99 9.18 16.63
C MET A 34 16.46 9.24 16.16
N ALA A 35 17.42 9.32 17.07
CA ALA A 35 18.84 9.33 16.70
C ALA A 35 19.26 8.03 15.99
N ALA A 36 18.76 6.88 16.46
CA ALA A 36 19.00 5.59 15.83
C ALA A 36 18.31 5.48 14.46
N VAL A 37 17.13 6.09 14.29
CA VAL A 37 16.46 6.19 12.99
C VAL A 37 17.34 6.92 11.99
N PHE A 38 17.95 8.05 12.37
CA PHE A 38 18.80 8.83 11.49
C PHE A 38 20.09 8.08 11.11
N GLU A 39 20.79 7.49 12.09
CA GLU A 39 21.99 6.67 11.83
C GLU A 39 21.68 5.54 10.85
N ARG A 40 20.60 4.81 11.08
CA ARG A 40 20.19 3.69 10.22
C ARG A 40 19.76 4.17 8.85
N GLY A 41 18.92 5.21 8.77
CA GLY A 41 18.41 5.73 7.49
C GLY A 41 19.52 6.17 6.56
N HIS A 42 20.50 6.93 7.06
CA HIS A 42 21.68 7.34 6.28
C HIS A 42 22.50 6.14 5.83
N ARG A 43 22.77 5.19 6.73
CA ARG A 43 23.52 3.98 6.37
C ARG A 43 22.80 3.08 5.37
N TYR A 44 21.47 3.00 5.43
CA TYR A 44 20.69 2.24 4.45
C TYR A 44 20.74 2.92 3.08
N ARG A 45 20.70 4.26 3.06
CA ARG A 45 20.86 5.01 1.82
C ARG A 45 22.26 4.82 1.23
N GLU A 46 23.32 4.90 2.05
CA GLU A 46 24.70 4.64 1.63
C GLU A 46 24.91 3.21 1.12
N ALA A 47 24.18 2.25 1.69
CA ALA A 47 24.18 0.86 1.25
C ALA A 47 23.47 0.63 -0.10
N GLY A 48 22.77 1.64 -0.62
CA GLY A 48 22.14 1.61 -1.94
C GLY A 48 20.62 1.52 -1.93
N ALA A 49 19.95 1.59 -0.77
CA ALA A 49 18.48 1.61 -0.74
C ALA A 49 17.94 2.84 -1.48
N ASP A 50 16.91 2.65 -2.30
CA ASP A 50 16.27 3.71 -3.08
C ASP A 50 15.40 4.61 -2.19
N LEU A 51 14.71 4.00 -1.22
CA LEU A 51 13.92 4.71 -0.20
C LEU A 51 14.22 4.19 1.20
N VAL A 52 13.94 5.03 2.20
CA VAL A 52 13.91 4.65 3.61
C VAL A 52 12.46 4.68 4.14
N PHE A 53 12.07 3.61 4.81
CA PHE A 53 10.82 3.48 5.54
C PHE A 53 11.09 3.46 7.05
N VAL A 54 10.68 4.51 7.75
CA VAL A 54 10.66 4.55 9.22
C VAL A 54 9.29 4.09 9.70
N ASP A 55 9.24 2.99 10.44
CA ASP A 55 7.97 2.44 10.92
C ASP A 55 7.41 3.20 12.12
N ALA A 56 6.09 3.36 12.10
CA ALA A 56 5.26 3.91 13.16
C ALA A 56 5.70 5.26 13.79
N PRO A 57 6.09 6.32 13.05
CA PRO A 57 6.15 7.65 13.62
C PRO A 57 4.79 8.05 14.20
N VAL A 58 4.80 8.61 15.40
CA VAL A 58 3.62 8.99 16.19
C VAL A 58 3.34 10.47 15.99
N GLY A 59 2.20 10.77 15.37
CA GLY A 59 1.76 12.14 15.10
C GLY A 59 2.59 12.88 14.05
N VAL A 60 2.12 14.08 13.70
CA VAL A 60 2.69 14.89 12.61
C VAL A 60 4.08 15.42 12.96
N THR A 61 4.34 15.69 14.24
CA THR A 61 5.64 16.15 14.73
C THR A 61 6.76 15.17 14.41
N GLN A 62 6.57 13.87 14.71
CA GLN A 62 7.60 12.86 14.42
C GLN A 62 7.77 12.65 12.91
N MET A 63 6.70 12.76 12.12
CA MET A 63 6.80 12.73 10.65
C MET A 63 7.70 13.85 10.12
N HIS A 64 7.55 15.07 10.65
CA HIS A 64 8.43 16.19 10.30
C HIS A 64 9.87 16.00 10.80
N GLU A 65 10.07 15.42 11.98
CA GLU A 65 11.41 15.12 12.48
C GLU A 65 12.13 14.09 11.62
N VAL A 66 11.43 13.02 11.21
CA VAL A 66 11.94 12.01 10.26
C VAL A 66 12.31 12.68 8.94
N ALA A 67 11.38 13.45 8.36
CA ALA A 67 11.58 14.19 7.12
C ALA A 67 12.80 15.11 7.16
N ARG A 68 12.99 15.82 8.28
CA ARG A 68 14.12 16.75 8.45
C ARG A 68 15.44 16.03 8.68
N GLY A 69 15.47 14.99 9.53
CA GLY A 69 16.70 14.27 9.86
C GLY A 69 17.22 13.38 8.73
N LEU A 70 16.34 13.00 7.81
CA LEU A 70 16.66 12.25 6.60
C LEU A 70 16.49 13.12 5.34
N ALA A 71 16.65 14.43 5.46
CA ALA A 71 16.51 15.35 4.33
C ALA A 71 17.43 14.94 3.16
N GLY A 72 16.88 14.91 1.94
CA GLY A 72 17.56 14.46 0.73
C GLY A 72 17.44 12.95 0.46
N ILE A 73 16.89 12.17 1.38
CA ILE A 73 16.58 10.74 1.17
C ILE A 73 15.10 10.61 0.80
N PRO A 74 14.74 9.92 -0.30
CA PRO A 74 13.36 9.57 -0.60
C PRO A 74 12.73 8.73 0.52
N LEU A 75 11.60 9.19 1.07
CA LEU A 75 10.94 8.51 2.19
C LEU A 75 9.70 7.75 1.77
N PHE A 76 9.42 6.68 2.51
CA PHE A 76 8.22 5.86 2.37
C PHE A 76 7.36 5.98 3.64
N ALA A 77 6.07 6.27 3.46
CA ALA A 77 5.10 6.35 4.54
C ALA A 77 4.15 5.15 4.53
N ASN A 78 3.89 4.59 5.71
CA ASN A 78 2.85 3.58 5.90
C ASN A 78 1.71 4.18 6.74
N ILE A 79 0.58 4.44 6.11
CA ILE A 79 -0.65 4.90 6.76
C ILE A 79 -1.52 3.67 6.99
N ALA A 80 -1.84 3.38 8.25
CA ALA A 80 -2.65 2.24 8.64
C ALA A 80 -3.72 2.68 9.63
N ALA A 81 -4.94 2.17 9.50
CA ALA A 81 -6.07 2.57 10.35
C ALA A 81 -5.89 2.19 11.83
N SER A 82 -5.08 1.16 12.10
CA SER A 82 -4.69 0.72 13.45
C SER A 82 -3.30 1.23 13.87
N GLY A 83 -2.67 2.07 13.05
CA GLY A 83 -1.33 2.59 13.27
C GLY A 83 -1.30 3.81 14.20
N LYS A 84 -0.09 4.21 14.60
CA LYS A 84 0.15 5.47 15.34
C LYS A 84 0.47 6.65 14.41
N THR A 85 0.70 6.35 13.14
CA THR A 85 1.00 7.33 12.11
C THR A 85 -0.29 8.04 11.70
N PRO A 86 -0.32 9.39 11.76
CA PRO A 86 -1.52 10.15 11.42
C PRO A 86 -1.82 10.02 9.93
N ASP A 87 -3.11 10.09 9.58
CA ASP A 87 -3.58 10.17 8.20
C ASP A 87 -3.32 11.59 7.67
N ILE A 88 -2.11 11.80 7.11
CA ILE A 88 -1.67 13.07 6.52
C ILE A 88 -2.02 13.07 5.03
N PRO A 89 -2.60 14.15 4.48
CA PRO A 89 -2.84 14.29 3.05
C PRO A 89 -1.59 14.01 2.21
N ALA A 90 -1.77 13.30 1.09
CA ALA A 90 -0.65 12.87 0.24
C ALA A 90 0.19 14.04 -0.30
N ASP A 91 -0.42 15.19 -0.57
CA ASP A 91 0.27 16.41 -1.01
C ASP A 91 1.15 17.02 0.11
N GLU A 92 0.73 16.88 1.36
CA GLU A 92 1.49 17.31 2.52
C GLU A 92 2.66 16.34 2.79
N LEU A 93 2.44 15.03 2.70
CA LEU A 93 3.52 14.03 2.73
C LEU A 93 4.56 14.29 1.63
N ALA A 94 4.10 14.59 0.41
CA ALA A 94 4.99 14.92 -0.70
C ALA A 94 5.85 16.16 -0.41
N ARG A 95 5.27 17.21 0.18
CA ARG A 95 5.99 18.42 0.62
C ARG A 95 7.01 18.16 1.72
N MET A 96 6.76 17.16 2.58
CA MET A 96 7.72 16.73 3.60
C MET A 96 8.88 15.90 3.03
N GLY A 97 8.76 15.36 1.81
CA GLY A 97 9.82 14.55 1.18
C GLY A 97 9.48 13.06 1.03
N PHE A 98 8.30 12.63 1.46
CA PHE A 98 7.81 11.28 1.20
C PHE A 98 7.44 11.13 -0.29
N LYS A 99 7.90 10.03 -0.90
CA LYS A 99 7.69 9.74 -2.33
C LYS A 99 6.68 8.65 -2.58
N ILE A 100 6.47 7.79 -1.59
CA ILE A 100 5.47 6.72 -1.62
C ILE A 100 4.72 6.73 -0.29
N ALA A 101 3.40 6.61 -0.37
CA ALA A 101 2.54 6.34 0.77
C ALA A 101 1.69 5.11 0.49
N ILE A 102 1.66 4.16 1.41
CA ILE A 102 0.72 3.03 1.36
C ILE A 102 -0.39 3.21 2.38
N TYR A 103 -1.60 2.81 1.99
CA TYR A 103 -2.79 2.78 2.84
C TYR A 103 -3.11 1.32 3.18
N ALA A 104 -2.29 0.73 4.05
CA ALA A 104 -2.04 -0.72 4.05
C ALA A 104 -3.27 -1.59 4.30
N ASN A 105 -4.12 -1.21 5.26
CA ASN A 105 -5.26 -2.04 5.69
C ASN A 105 -6.62 -1.36 5.52
N PHE A 106 -6.67 -0.16 4.92
CA PHE A 106 -7.93 0.57 4.79
C PHE A 106 -8.97 -0.19 3.97
N ALA A 107 -8.59 -0.70 2.79
CA ALA A 107 -9.54 -1.39 1.91
C ALA A 107 -10.24 -2.59 2.61
N ILE A 108 -9.46 -3.46 3.26
CA ILE A 108 -10.01 -4.63 3.96
C ILE A 108 -10.79 -4.23 5.21
N LEU A 109 -10.31 -3.24 5.97
CA LEU A 109 -10.99 -2.77 7.17
C LEU A 109 -12.30 -2.03 6.84
N SER A 110 -12.38 -1.35 5.68
CA SER A 110 -13.61 -0.76 5.17
C SER A 110 -14.60 -1.80 4.65
N ALA A 111 -14.12 -2.91 4.10
CA ALA A 111 -14.98 -4.00 3.63
C ALA A 111 -15.67 -4.75 4.78
N ILE A 112 -14.99 -4.92 5.92
CA ILE A 112 -15.52 -5.63 7.09
C ILE A 112 -16.91 -5.15 7.54
N PRO A 113 -17.15 -3.84 7.83
CA PRO A 113 -18.47 -3.38 8.25
C PRO A 113 -19.54 -3.55 7.16
N ALA A 114 -19.19 -3.38 5.88
CA ALA A 114 -20.12 -3.60 4.78
C ALA A 114 -20.56 -5.07 4.67
N ILE A 115 -19.61 -6.00 4.75
CA ILE A 115 -19.88 -7.45 4.76
C ILE A 115 -20.73 -7.82 5.97
N ARG A 116 -20.40 -7.28 7.16
CA ARG A 116 -21.19 -7.53 8.38
C ARG A 116 -22.62 -7.02 8.27
N ALA A 117 -22.84 -5.83 7.71
CA ALA A 117 -24.17 -5.27 7.49
C ALA A 117 -25.00 -6.15 6.54
N MET A 118 -24.39 -6.61 5.44
CA MET A 118 -25.01 -7.52 4.49
C MET A 118 -25.41 -8.85 5.16
N LEU A 119 -24.52 -9.44 5.97
CA LEU A 119 -24.80 -10.70 6.67
C LEU A 119 -25.90 -10.55 7.73
N ALA A 120 -25.94 -9.41 8.43
CA ALA A 120 -26.99 -9.11 9.40
C ALA A 120 -28.37 -8.99 8.73
N GLU A 121 -28.45 -8.28 7.60
CA GLU A 121 -29.67 -8.16 6.79
C GLU A 121 -30.18 -9.54 6.34
N LEU A 122 -29.28 -10.39 5.84
CA LEU A 122 -29.63 -11.76 5.43
C LEU A 122 -30.14 -12.60 6.61
N CYS A 123 -29.53 -12.46 7.78
CA CYS A 123 -29.91 -13.18 8.99
C CYS A 123 -31.31 -12.75 9.50
N GLU A 124 -31.59 -11.45 9.48
CA GLU A 124 -32.83 -10.88 10.03
C GLU A 124 -34.03 -11.07 9.09
N TYR A 125 -33.85 -10.85 7.79
CA TYR A 125 -34.95 -10.80 6.82
C TYR A 125 -34.99 -11.98 5.83
N GLY A 126 -33.95 -12.82 5.81
CA GLY A 126 -33.86 -13.94 4.88
C GLY A 126 -33.66 -13.54 3.41
N ASN A 127 -33.41 -12.26 3.13
CA ASN A 127 -33.13 -11.73 1.79
C ASN A 127 -32.34 -10.42 1.88
N LEU A 128 -31.93 -9.86 0.73
CA LEU A 128 -31.12 -8.64 0.64
C LEU A 128 -31.81 -7.49 -0.12
N ALA A 129 -33.14 -7.53 -0.26
CA ALA A 129 -33.87 -6.58 -1.11
C ALA A 129 -33.66 -5.11 -0.71
N ARG A 130 -33.43 -4.83 0.59
CA ARG A 130 -33.28 -3.47 1.11
C ARG A 130 -31.91 -2.86 0.81
N ILE A 131 -30.86 -3.70 0.68
CA ILE A 131 -29.50 -3.24 0.37
C ILE A 131 -29.14 -3.39 -1.11
N ALA A 132 -29.94 -4.10 -1.90
CA ALA A 132 -29.70 -4.32 -3.33
C ALA A 132 -29.35 -3.03 -4.11
N PRO A 133 -29.97 -1.85 -3.86
CA PRO A 133 -29.58 -0.61 -4.54
C PRO A 133 -28.16 -0.09 -4.24
N GLN A 134 -27.51 -0.61 -3.19
CA GLN A 134 -26.16 -0.21 -2.75
C GLN A 134 -25.07 -1.15 -3.27
N LEU A 135 -25.46 -2.29 -3.85
CA LEU A 135 -24.52 -3.29 -4.37
C LEU A 135 -23.95 -2.85 -5.72
N ALA A 136 -22.71 -3.27 -6.00
CA ALA A 136 -22.17 -3.18 -7.34
C ALA A 136 -23.01 -4.06 -8.29
N THR A 137 -23.23 -3.58 -9.52
CA THR A 137 -23.91 -4.37 -10.55
C THR A 137 -22.98 -5.44 -11.13
N ALA A 138 -23.55 -6.47 -11.75
CA ALA A 138 -22.79 -7.48 -12.48
C ALA A 138 -21.89 -6.83 -13.55
N ASP A 139 -22.42 -5.84 -14.29
CA ASP A 139 -21.65 -5.08 -15.28
C ASP A 139 -20.49 -4.31 -14.66
N HIS A 140 -20.68 -3.72 -13.48
CA HIS A 140 -19.60 -3.02 -12.79
C HIS A 140 -18.50 -3.99 -12.36
N LEU A 141 -18.87 -5.15 -11.81
CA LEU A 141 -17.92 -6.20 -11.45
C LEU A 141 -17.16 -6.71 -12.68
N ALA A 142 -17.85 -6.99 -13.79
CA ALA A 142 -17.25 -7.45 -15.03
C ALA A 142 -16.23 -6.45 -15.59
N ARG A 143 -16.55 -5.15 -15.57
CA ARG A 143 -15.61 -4.10 -15.97
C ARG A 143 -14.38 -4.03 -15.08
N ILE A 144 -14.55 -4.11 -13.75
CA ILE A 144 -13.41 -4.17 -12.81
C ILE A 144 -12.54 -5.40 -13.09
N ALA A 145 -13.15 -6.53 -13.43
CA ALA A 145 -12.46 -7.76 -13.80
C ALA A 145 -11.83 -7.73 -15.20
N GLY A 146 -11.93 -6.63 -15.94
CA GLY A 146 -11.28 -6.46 -17.24
C GLY A 146 -12.06 -7.01 -18.44
N ALA A 147 -13.38 -7.24 -18.32
CA ALA A 147 -14.21 -7.79 -19.39
C ALA A 147 -14.05 -7.05 -20.72
N ASP A 148 -13.94 -5.71 -20.71
CA ASP A 148 -13.77 -4.91 -21.93
C ASP A 148 -12.49 -5.29 -22.69
N ALA A 149 -11.38 -5.52 -21.97
CA ALA A 149 -10.12 -5.92 -22.57
C ALA A 149 -10.18 -7.35 -23.12
N HIS A 150 -10.84 -8.26 -22.40
CA HIS A 150 -11.06 -9.64 -22.85
C HIS A 150 -11.93 -9.70 -24.10
N HIS A 151 -13.03 -8.94 -24.16
CA HIS A 151 -13.90 -8.86 -25.33
C HIS A 151 -13.18 -8.26 -26.54
N ALA A 152 -12.40 -7.18 -26.36
CA ALA A 152 -11.60 -6.61 -27.43
C ALA A 152 -10.57 -7.60 -27.99
N LEU A 153 -9.96 -8.40 -27.11
CA LEU A 153 -9.03 -9.46 -27.49
C LEU A 153 -9.75 -10.59 -28.25
N ALA A 154 -10.88 -11.06 -27.74
CA ALA A 154 -11.69 -12.10 -28.37
C ALA A 154 -12.12 -11.70 -29.79
N ALA A 155 -12.64 -10.47 -29.95
CA ALA A 155 -13.02 -9.92 -31.24
C ALA A 155 -11.86 -9.85 -32.23
N ARG A 156 -10.64 -9.52 -31.78
CA ARG A 156 -9.43 -9.52 -32.62
C ARG A 156 -9.11 -10.90 -33.20
N TYR A 157 -9.48 -11.97 -32.50
CA TYR A 157 -9.25 -13.35 -32.92
C TYR A 157 -10.52 -14.06 -33.43
N GLY A 158 -11.63 -13.34 -33.58
CA GLY A 158 -12.90 -13.91 -34.07
C GLY A 158 -13.53 -14.91 -33.11
N VAL A 159 -13.19 -14.85 -31.82
CA VAL A 159 -13.82 -15.64 -30.76
C VAL A 159 -15.04 -14.88 -30.28
N ASP A 160 -16.20 -15.53 -30.27
CA ASP A 160 -17.39 -14.96 -29.65
C ASP A 160 -17.26 -15.07 -28.11
N PRO A 161 -17.30 -13.94 -27.37
CA PRO A 161 -17.13 -13.95 -25.93
C PRO A 161 -18.20 -14.75 -25.18
N ASP A 162 -19.38 -14.96 -25.77
CA ASP A 162 -20.46 -15.73 -25.15
C ASP A 162 -20.29 -17.26 -25.32
N THR A 163 -19.41 -17.73 -26.21
CA THR A 163 -19.18 -19.17 -26.42
C THR A 163 -18.29 -19.79 -25.34
N ALA A 164 -17.44 -19.00 -24.68
CA ALA A 164 -16.46 -19.48 -23.70
C ALA A 164 -17.04 -19.83 -22.31
N LEU A 165 -18.31 -19.48 -22.02
CA LEU A 165 -18.98 -19.77 -20.75
C LEU A 165 -19.79 -21.08 -20.77
N THR A 166 -19.70 -21.86 -21.86
CA THR A 166 -20.55 -23.05 -22.09
C THR A 166 -19.81 -24.39 -22.12
N GLU A 167 -18.50 -24.42 -21.83
CA GLU A 167 -17.71 -25.64 -21.59
C GLU A 167 -17.27 -25.76 -20.13
#